data_AF-A0A924AIK8-F1
#
_entry.id   AF-A0A924AIK8-F1
#
_cell.length_a   1.000
_cell.length_b   1.000
_cell.length_c   1.000
_cell.angle_alpha   90.00
_cell.angle_beta   90.00
_cell.angle_gamma   90.00
#
_symmetry.space_group_name_H-M   'P 1'
#
loop_
_entity.id
_entity.type
_entity.pdbx_description
1 polymer ?
#
loop_
_entity_poly.entity_id
_entity_poly.type
_entity_poly.pdbx_seq_one_letter_code
_entity_poly.pdbx_strand_id
1 'polypeptide(L)'
;AYCKLNQIGKAQSVEVWLDEALVGGLYGIDLGNVFCGESMFSKVPNASKIAFVYLVDYLKNNDYKLLDCQVYNDHLASLGCREINRNTFMEILNSK
;
A
#
# COMPACT_ATOMS: atom_id res chain seq x y z
N ALA A 1 -10.42 -14.41 -1.47
CA ALA A 1 -9.20 -14.79 -0.71
C ALA A 1 -8.82 -13.70 0.29
N TYR A 2 -8.61 -12.46 -0.14
CA TYR A 2 -8.18 -11.33 0.71
C TYR A 2 -9.01 -11.08 1.97
N CYS A 3 -10.35 -11.22 1.96
CA CYS A 3 -11.14 -11.05 3.19
C CYS A 3 -10.75 -12.07 4.28
N LYS A 4 -10.41 -13.31 3.91
CA LYS A 4 -9.92 -14.30 4.87
C LYS A 4 -8.54 -13.91 5.40
N LEU A 5 -7.66 -13.39 4.53
CA LEU A 5 -6.36 -12.86 4.94
C LEU A 5 -6.51 -11.67 5.88
N ASN A 6 -7.49 -10.80 5.66
CA ASN A 6 -7.82 -9.70 6.57
C ASN A 6 -8.29 -10.23 7.94
N GLN A 7 -9.20 -11.21 7.94
CA GLN A 7 -9.68 -11.84 9.19
C GLN A 7 -8.56 -12.45 10.05
N ILE A 8 -7.44 -12.86 9.44
CA ILE A 8 -6.26 -13.38 10.15
C ILE A 8 -5.13 -12.33 10.31
N GLY A 9 -5.41 -11.06 10.04
CA GLY A 9 -4.47 -9.94 10.22
C GLY A 9 -3.34 -9.86 9.18
N LYS A 10 -3.47 -10.54 8.04
CA LYS A 10 -2.46 -10.55 6.95
C LYS A 10 -2.74 -9.56 5.84
N ALA A 11 -4.01 -9.24 5.59
CA ALA A 11 -4.38 -8.17 4.67
C ALA A 11 -4.88 -6.98 5.47
N GLN A 12 -4.49 -5.77 5.08
CA GLN A 12 -4.90 -4.53 5.73
C GLN A 12 -5.43 -3.54 4.68
N SER A 13 -6.28 -2.63 5.12
CA SER A 13 -6.86 -1.58 4.31
C SER A 13 -6.71 -0.22 4.95
N VAL A 14 -6.74 0.81 4.11
CA VAL A 14 -6.84 2.22 4.51
C VAL A 14 -8.07 2.79 3.84
N GLU A 15 -9.02 3.28 4.62
CA GLU A 15 -10.26 3.86 4.14
C GLU A 15 -10.23 5.39 4.24
N VAL A 16 -10.75 6.05 3.20
CA VAL A 16 -10.93 7.51 3.19
C VAL A 16 -12.42 7.81 3.16
N TRP A 17 -12.86 8.48 4.22
CA TRP A 17 -14.24 8.87 4.45
C TRP A 17 -14.40 10.37 4.26
N LEU A 18 -15.49 10.77 3.60
CA LEU A 18 -15.97 12.14 3.55
C LEU A 18 -17.39 12.13 4.10
N ASP A 19 -17.58 12.78 5.24
CA ASP A 19 -18.78 12.63 6.07
C ASP A 19 -19.02 11.15 6.39
N GLU A 20 -20.20 10.60 6.04
CA GLU A 20 -20.56 9.19 6.25
C GLU A 20 -20.25 8.30 5.04
N ALA A 21 -19.66 8.85 3.96
CA ALA A 21 -19.44 8.13 2.72
C ALA A 21 -17.99 7.64 2.58
N LEU A 22 -17.82 6.35 2.28
CA LEU A 22 -16.54 5.79 1.85
C LEU A 22 -16.22 6.25 0.43
N VAL A 23 -15.29 7.20 0.30
CA VAL A 23 -14.96 7.89 -0.96
C VAL A 23 -13.62 7.47 -1.56
N GLY A 24 -12.82 6.68 -0.87
CA GLY A 24 -11.58 6.14 -1.41
C GLY A 24 -10.91 5.18 -0.45
N GLY A 25 -9.82 4.59 -0.90
CA GLY A 25 -9.03 3.70 -0.06
C GLY A 25 -8.11 2.82 -0.86
N LEU A 26 -7.37 1.99 -0.14
CA LEU A 26 -6.48 0.98 -0.68
C LEU A 26 -6.44 -0.24 0.23
N TYR A 27 -5.96 -1.36 -0.29
CA TYR A 27 -5.65 -2.53 0.51
C TYR A 27 -4.37 -3.21 0.02
N GLY A 28 -3.79 -4.00 0.91
CA GLY A 28 -2.58 -4.76 0.62
C GLY A 28 -2.30 -5.87 1.62
N ILE A 29 -1.19 -6.56 1.40
CA ILE A 29 -0.70 -7.63 2.26
C ILE A 29 0.45 -7.11 3.12
N ASP A 30 0.34 -7.36 4.41
CA ASP A 30 1.37 -7.04 5.38
C ASP A 30 2.32 -8.25 5.58
N LEU A 31 3.57 -8.08 5.15
CA LEU A 31 4.63 -9.06 5.34
C LEU A 31 5.55 -8.70 6.52
N GLY A 32 5.26 -7.63 7.26
CA GLY A 32 5.93 -7.20 8.49
C GLY A 32 7.03 -6.15 8.28
N ASN A 33 7.90 -6.32 7.28
CA ASN A 33 8.92 -5.35 6.89
C ASN A 33 8.70 -4.80 5.47
N VAL A 34 7.80 -5.43 4.71
CA VAL A 34 7.36 -5.03 3.38
C VAL A 34 5.84 -5.05 3.35
N PHE A 35 5.23 -4.00 2.80
CA PHE A 35 3.80 -3.95 2.53
C PHE A 35 3.59 -4.08 1.02
N CYS A 36 2.81 -5.07 0.58
CA CYS A 36 2.48 -5.25 -0.82
C CYS A 36 1.12 -4.60 -1.11
N GLY A 37 1.13 -3.45 -1.78
CA GLY A 37 -0.08 -2.78 -2.23
C GLY A 37 -0.72 -3.55 -3.37
N GLU A 38 -2.02 -3.85 -3.25
CA GLU A 38 -2.75 -4.66 -4.23
C GLU A 38 -3.61 -3.78 -5.14
N SER A 39 -4.42 -2.90 -4.54
CA SER A 39 -5.26 -1.99 -5.31
C SER A 39 -5.73 -0.79 -4.50
N MET A 40 -6.18 0.22 -5.21
CA MET A 40 -6.75 1.44 -4.65
C MET A 40 -7.93 1.92 -5.49
N PHE A 41 -8.83 2.69 -4.88
CA PHE A 41 -9.95 3.30 -5.56
C PHE A 41 -10.19 4.73 -5.07
N SER A 42 -10.84 5.53 -5.92
CA SER A 42 -11.22 6.91 -5.63
C SER A 42 -12.59 7.18 -6.24
N LYS A 43 -13.56 7.60 -5.42
CA LYS A 43 -14.89 8.07 -5.86
C LYS A 43 -14.97 9.58 -5.97
N VAL A 44 -14.11 10.29 -5.24
CA VAL A 44 -13.92 11.75 -5.34
C VAL A 44 -12.46 12.05 -5.68
N PRO A 45 -12.15 13.23 -6.24
CA PRO A 45 -10.78 13.60 -6.56
C PRO A 45 -9.83 13.46 -5.35
N ASN A 46 -8.64 12.91 -5.59
CA ASN A 46 -7.55 12.74 -4.63
C ASN A 46 -7.79 11.81 -3.42
N ALA A 47 -8.94 11.15 -3.28
CA ALA A 47 -9.17 10.26 -2.13
C ALA A 47 -8.18 9.08 -2.08
N SER A 48 -7.87 8.44 -3.21
CA SER A 48 -6.84 7.38 -3.25
C SER A 48 -5.44 7.90 -2.89
N LYS A 49 -5.09 9.13 -3.29
CA LYS A 49 -3.81 9.75 -2.95
C LYS A 49 -3.68 10.02 -1.45
N ILE A 50 -4.76 10.46 -0.81
CA ILE A 50 -4.79 10.64 0.65
C ILE A 50 -4.56 9.29 1.34
N ALA A 51 -5.25 8.23 0.90
CA ALA A 51 -5.04 6.88 1.42
C ALA A 51 -3.58 6.42 1.27
N PHE A 52 -2.98 6.69 0.10
CA PHE A 52 -1.60 6.34 -0.20
C PHE A 52 -0.59 7.10 0.66
N VAL A 53 -0.74 8.42 0.81
CA VAL A 53 0.12 9.24 1.66
C VAL A 53 0.04 8.79 3.11
N TYR A 54 -1.18 8.53 3.60
CA TYR A 54 -1.38 8.00 4.95
C TYR A 54 -0.68 6.66 5.16
N LEU A 55 -0.83 5.71 4.20
CA LEU A 55 -0.14 4.44 4.25
C LEU A 55 1.38 4.63 4.29
N VAL A 56 1.95 5.47 3.42
CA VAL A 56 3.40 5.72 3.37
C VAL A 56 3.91 6.29 4.70
N ASP A 57 3.18 7.21 5.33
CA ASP A 57 3.54 7.77 6.63
C ASP A 57 3.48 6.70 7.74
N TYR A 58 2.40 5.91 7.77
CA TYR A 58 2.28 4.77 8.69
C TYR A 58 3.44 3.78 8.55
N LEU A 59 3.78 3.38 7.32
CA LEU A 59 4.86 2.42 7.06
C LEU A 59 6.22 2.95 7.52
N LYS A 60 6.50 4.24 7.28
CA LYS A 60 7.73 4.90 7.77
C LYS A 60 7.81 4.91 9.29
N ASN A 61 6.71 5.26 9.96
CA ASN A 61 6.66 5.32 11.43
C ASN A 61 6.72 3.94 12.11
N ASN A 62 6.51 2.86 11.35
CA ASN A 62 6.59 1.48 11.82
C ASN A 62 7.78 0.70 11.23
N ASP A 63 8.84 1.40 10.81
CA ASP A 63 10.11 0.82 10.34
C ASP A 63 10.04 -0.13 9.13
N TYR A 64 8.97 -0.04 8.33
CA TYR A 64 8.87 -0.79 7.08
C TYR A 64 9.96 -0.34 6.11
N LYS A 65 10.51 -1.30 5.38
CA LYS A 65 11.59 -1.07 4.42
C LYS A 65 11.08 -0.76 3.02
N LEU A 66 9.89 -1.25 2.67
CA LEU A 66 9.37 -1.11 1.32
C LEU A 66 7.83 -1.15 1.26
N LEU A 67 7.27 -0.27 0.43
CA LEU A 67 5.93 -0.41 -0.13
C LEU A 67 6.08 -0.94 -1.55
N ASP A 68 5.75 -2.20 -1.75
CA ASP A 68 5.73 -2.84 -3.06
C ASP A 68 4.46 -2.43 -3.81
N CYS A 69 4.64 -1.86 -5.00
CA CYS A 69 3.55 -1.41 -5.87
C CYS A 69 3.36 -2.33 -7.09
N GLN A 70 3.97 -3.53 -7.07
CA GLN A 70 3.86 -4.56 -8.09
C GLN A 70 4.31 -4.08 -9.48
N VAL A 71 3.37 -3.81 -10.38
CA VAL A 71 3.65 -3.42 -11.76
C VAL A 71 3.72 -1.91 -11.87
N TYR A 72 4.82 -1.42 -12.44
CA TYR A 72 5.01 -0.01 -12.73
C TYR A 72 3.86 0.54 -13.57
N ASN A 73 3.41 1.75 -13.23
CA ASN A 73 2.57 2.56 -14.10
C ASN A 73 2.85 4.05 -13.84
N ASP A 74 2.51 4.90 -14.82
CA ASP A 74 2.81 6.34 -14.77
C ASP A 74 2.12 7.05 -13.59
N HIS A 75 0.97 6.55 -13.15
CA HIS A 75 0.28 7.09 -11.99
C HIS A 75 1.10 6.90 -10.71
N LEU A 76 1.58 5.67 -10.44
CA LEU A 76 2.43 5.37 -9.30
C LEU A 76 3.79 6.06 -9.40
N ALA A 77 4.36 6.17 -10.60
CA ALA A 77 5.59 6.90 -10.84
C ALA A 77 5.46 8.38 -10.43
N SER A 78 4.32 9.00 -10.76
CA SER A 78 4.03 10.37 -10.33
C SER A 78 3.92 10.55 -8.81
N LEU A 79 3.71 9.45 -8.07
CA LEU A 79 3.69 9.42 -6.60
C LEU A 79 5.05 9.07 -5.99
N GLY A 80 6.10 8.92 -6.82
CA GLY A 80 7.46 8.61 -6.37
C GLY A 80 7.83 7.13 -6.42
N CYS A 81 6.99 6.27 -7.01
CA CYS A 81 7.35 4.87 -7.25
C CYS A 81 8.54 4.78 -8.22
N ARG A 82 9.47 3.86 -7.93
CA ARG A 82 10.62 3.58 -8.77
C ARG A 82 10.83 2.08 -8.88
N GLU A 83 11.37 1.63 -10.00
CA GLU A 83 11.77 0.24 -10.14
C GLU A 83 13.05 -0.04 -9.35
N ILE A 84 13.16 -1.27 -8.84
CA ILE A 84 14.36 -1.81 -8.22
C ILE A 84 14.66 -3.18 -8.82
N ASN A 85 15.92 -3.60 -8.80
CA ASN A 85 16.29 -4.93 -9.25
C ASN A 85 15.60 -5.99 -8.36
N ARG A 86 15.16 -7.10 -8.98
CA ARG A 86 14.54 -8.22 -8.25
C ARG A 86 15.42 -8.74 -7.10
N ASN A 87 16.74 -8.81 -7.29
CA ASN A 87 17.66 -9.26 -6.23
C ASN A 87 17.61 -8.31 -5.03
N THR A 88 17.64 -7.00 -5.27
CA THR A 88 17.48 -5.99 -4.20
C THR A 88 16.12 -6.11 -3.51
N PHE A 89 15.04 -6.33 -4.27
CA PHE A 89 13.73 -6.59 -3.68
C PHE A 89 13.74 -7.82 -2.77
N MET A 90 14.31 -8.94 -3.23
CA MET A 90 14.38 -10.18 -2.46
C MET A 90 15.26 -10.05 -1.22
N GLU A 91 16.35 -9.28 -1.29
CA GLU A 91 17.19 -8.95 -0.12
C GLU A 91 16.37 -8.21 0.93
N ILE A 92 15.63 -7.17 0.53
CA ILE A 92 14.77 -6.40 1.45
C ILE A 92 13.68 -7.30 2.03
N LEU A 93 13.00 -8.09 1.19
CA LEU A 93 11.92 -8.97 1.62
C LEU A 93 12.37 -9.96 2.70
N ASN A 94 13.58 -10.52 2.56
CA ASN A 94 14.13 -11.50 3.49
C ASN A 94 14.90 -10.90 4.68
N SER A 95 15.04 -9.57 4.76
CA SER A 95 15.87 -8.86 5.77
C SER A 95 15.30 -8.81 7.19
N LYS A 96 14.42 -9.75 7.56
CA LYS A 96 13.82 -9.80 8.90
C LYS A 96 14.82 -10.18 10.00
#